data_AF-A0A4R5AXL6-F1
#
_entry.id   AF-A0A4R5AXL6-F1
#
_cell.length_a   1.000
_cell.length_b   1.000
_cell.length_c   1.000
_cell.angle_alpha   90.00
_cell.angle_beta   90.00
_cell.angle_gamma   90.00
#
_symmetry.space_group_name_H-M   'P 1'
#
loop_
_entity.id
_entity.type
_entity.pdbx_description
1 polymer ?
#
loop_
_entity_poly.entity_id
_entity_poly.type
_entity_poly.pdbx_seq_one_letter_code
_entity_poly.pdbx_strand_id
1 'polypeptide(L)'
;MRPAPVLALAGAAVSISLLSACGGDDDKASASDAIAVTATDDKCEVAKKDLTAGKNTFKVSNKGSKVNEFEVLKPDGKILAERENIGPGTSVDFVVSLPAGTYKLLCSAGQTGKGPTQDVTVSGQVTGNGDQRLAKAAADYKTYVIANVDDTIAKTRLFVDAVKANDVAKAKELYAPSRVGWEAIEPVAEKFGDIDPKVDAREADLSPAERKGWSGWHLLEKALWKDGSVKGKGKAGDQLLADLGTLKARLPGLTLDPVNDMAAGAKELLDEVATGKVTGEEEAFSHTDLVDFKANVDGAKKVHELLKPVVQEKDAQLAKDLDDNFAAVEALLNKYEKGDGYVSYDKVGKDDRKKLADAVNALGEPLSKLAGAVAK
;
A
#
# COMPACT_ATOMS: atom_id res chain seq x y z
N MET A 1 13.01 64.98 12.68
CA MET A 1 11.96 66.00 12.90
C MET A 1 11.27 66.28 11.58
N ARG A 2 9.96 65.97 11.51
CA ARG A 2 8.93 66.46 10.56
C ARG A 2 9.10 66.07 9.06
N PRO A 3 8.03 66.13 8.25
CA PRO A 3 6.67 65.60 8.46
C PRO A 3 6.15 64.86 7.19
N ALA A 4 5.02 64.18 7.33
CA ALA A 4 4.20 63.72 6.21
C ALA A 4 3.48 64.90 5.51
N PRO A 5 3.05 64.73 4.25
CA PRO A 5 1.86 65.40 3.75
C PRO A 5 0.78 64.38 3.37
N VAL A 6 -0.40 64.62 3.94
CA VAL A 6 -1.70 64.10 3.50
C VAL A 6 -2.10 64.86 2.23
N LEU A 7 -2.59 64.15 1.21
CA LEU A 7 -3.44 64.75 0.18
C LEU A 7 -4.65 63.83 -0.05
N ALA A 8 -5.82 64.35 0.32
CA ALA A 8 -7.12 63.82 -0.07
C ALA A 8 -7.54 64.48 -1.40
N LEU A 9 -8.23 63.74 -2.27
CA LEU A 9 -9.58 64.07 -2.78
C LEU A 9 -9.96 63.29 -4.05
N ALA A 10 -11.28 63.15 -4.18
CA ALA A 10 -12.08 62.90 -5.38
C ALA A 10 -12.39 61.43 -5.72
N GLY A 11 -13.66 61.10 -5.53
CA GLY A 11 -14.26 59.83 -5.91
C GLY A 11 -14.60 59.75 -7.40
N ALA A 12 -14.83 58.52 -7.83
CA ALA A 12 -15.59 58.18 -9.01
C ALA A 12 -16.41 56.92 -8.68
N ALA A 13 -17.72 57.08 -8.60
CA ALA A 13 -18.66 55.97 -8.64
C ALA A 13 -18.62 55.36 -10.04
N VAL A 14 -18.36 54.07 -10.14
CA VAL A 14 -18.53 53.32 -11.40
C VAL A 14 -19.50 52.17 -11.15
N SER A 15 -20.50 52.15 -12.00
CA SER A 15 -21.70 51.35 -12.00
C SER A 15 -21.45 49.86 -12.23
N ILE A 16 -22.39 49.08 -11.69
CA ILE A 16 -22.60 47.64 -11.88
C ILE A 16 -22.52 47.24 -13.35
N SER A 17 -21.70 46.24 -13.65
CA SER A 17 -21.77 45.44 -14.87
C SER A 17 -21.86 43.96 -14.44
N LEU A 18 -23.09 43.43 -14.42
CA LEU A 18 -23.36 42.00 -14.36
C LEU A 18 -22.89 41.38 -15.68
N LEU A 19 -21.76 40.68 -15.67
CA LEU A 19 -21.36 39.81 -16.78
C LEU A 19 -21.71 38.37 -16.40
N SER A 20 -22.86 37.93 -16.89
CA SER A 20 -23.18 36.53 -17.08
C SER A 20 -22.22 35.96 -18.12
N ALA A 21 -21.24 35.19 -17.68
CA ALA A 21 -20.42 34.34 -18.55
C ALA A 21 -20.72 32.88 -18.20
N CYS A 22 -21.59 32.27 -19.00
CA CYS A 22 -21.70 30.82 -19.12
C CYS A 22 -20.55 30.31 -20.00
N GLY A 23 -20.00 29.14 -19.65
CA GLY A 23 -19.35 28.25 -20.62
C GLY A 23 -17.89 27.95 -20.34
N GLY A 24 -17.66 26.81 -19.69
CA GLY A 24 -16.35 26.17 -19.51
C GLY A 24 -16.32 25.41 -18.20
N ASP A 25 -16.97 24.24 -18.15
CA ASP A 25 -16.75 23.24 -17.09
C ASP A 25 -15.32 22.72 -17.22
N ASP A 26 -14.37 23.50 -16.72
CA ASP A 26 -13.13 22.95 -16.21
C ASP A 26 -13.47 22.36 -14.85
N ASP A 27 -13.58 21.03 -14.78
CA ASP A 27 -13.64 20.25 -13.53
C ASP A 27 -12.37 20.48 -12.71
N LYS A 28 -12.25 21.67 -12.11
CA LYS A 28 -11.49 21.87 -10.88
C LYS A 28 -12.28 21.15 -9.81
N ALA A 29 -11.84 19.93 -9.49
CA ALA A 29 -12.33 19.18 -8.34
C ALA A 29 -12.43 20.11 -7.12
N SER A 30 -13.66 20.51 -6.77
CA SER A 30 -13.93 21.27 -5.58
C SER A 30 -13.80 20.33 -4.39
N ALA A 31 -13.18 20.80 -3.31
CA ALA A 31 -13.12 20.10 -2.02
C ALA A 31 -14.52 19.84 -1.38
N SER A 32 -15.62 20.12 -2.10
CA SER A 32 -17.01 19.98 -1.64
C SER A 32 -17.56 18.55 -1.69
N ASP A 33 -16.90 17.63 -2.39
CA ASP A 33 -17.48 16.31 -2.73
C ASP A 33 -16.90 15.15 -1.91
N ALA A 34 -15.86 15.41 -1.10
CA ALA A 34 -15.28 14.39 -0.22
C ALA A 34 -16.18 14.10 0.99
N ILE A 35 -16.41 12.82 1.27
CA ILE A 35 -17.21 12.33 2.38
C ILE A 35 -16.34 12.42 3.65
N ALA A 36 -16.69 13.33 4.55
CA ALA A 36 -15.96 13.47 5.80
C ALA A 36 -16.13 12.22 6.68
N VAL A 37 -15.00 11.71 7.19
CA VAL A 37 -14.94 10.65 8.19
C VAL A 37 -14.14 11.16 9.39
N THR A 38 -14.71 11.07 10.60
CA THR A 38 -14.00 11.32 11.85
C THR A 38 -13.75 10.00 12.56
N ALA A 39 -12.48 9.60 12.64
CA ALA A 39 -12.04 8.43 13.38
C ALA A 39 -11.55 8.85 14.77
N THR A 40 -12.00 8.16 15.82
CA THR A 40 -11.44 8.24 17.17
C THR A 40 -11.02 6.85 17.63
N ASP A 41 -10.55 6.73 18.89
CA ASP A 41 -10.18 5.42 19.44
C ASP A 41 -11.38 4.45 19.57
N ASP A 42 -12.60 4.97 19.56
CA ASP A 42 -13.85 4.26 19.83
C ASP A 42 -15.03 4.62 18.90
N LYS A 43 -14.86 5.55 17.95
CA LYS A 43 -15.89 5.95 16.98
C LYS A 43 -15.39 6.02 15.55
N CYS A 44 -16.30 5.78 14.61
CA CYS A 44 -16.12 5.97 13.18
C CYS A 44 -17.34 6.73 12.63
N GLU A 45 -17.27 8.07 12.62
CA GLU A 45 -18.38 8.93 12.23
C GLU A 45 -18.27 9.30 10.74
N VAL A 46 -19.22 8.87 9.92
CA VAL A 46 -19.24 9.11 8.47
C VAL A 46 -20.38 10.08 8.14
N ALA A 47 -20.05 11.17 7.44
CA ALA A 47 -20.99 12.25 7.16
C ALA A 47 -22.14 11.87 6.21
N LYS A 48 -21.94 10.84 5.37
CA LYS A 48 -22.92 10.37 4.39
C LYS A 48 -22.98 8.85 4.36
N LYS A 49 -24.19 8.29 4.43
CA LYS A 49 -24.41 6.82 4.42
C LYS A 49 -24.97 6.30 3.10
N ASP A 50 -25.57 7.16 2.29
CA ASP A 50 -26.05 6.85 0.94
C ASP A 50 -25.08 7.40 -0.10
N LEU A 51 -24.37 6.50 -0.76
CA LEU A 51 -23.31 6.80 -1.71
C LEU A 51 -23.74 6.43 -3.13
N THR A 52 -22.99 6.92 -4.10
CA THR A 52 -23.21 6.63 -5.52
C THR A 52 -22.15 5.66 -6.01
N ALA A 53 -22.54 4.71 -6.86
CA ALA A 53 -21.62 3.75 -7.45
C ALA A 53 -20.54 4.46 -8.29
N GLY A 54 -19.30 3.96 -8.20
CA GLY A 54 -18.11 4.53 -8.84
C GLY A 54 -17.17 5.18 -7.83
N LYS A 55 -16.45 6.22 -8.26
CA LYS A 55 -15.47 6.94 -7.44
C LYS A 55 -16.13 7.59 -6.24
N ASN A 56 -15.63 7.27 -5.05
CA ASN A 56 -15.93 7.92 -3.79
C ASN A 56 -14.61 8.38 -3.16
N THR A 57 -14.62 9.55 -2.52
CA THR A 57 -13.46 10.06 -1.80
C THR A 57 -13.85 10.27 -0.34
N PHE A 58 -13.18 9.58 0.57
CA PHE A 58 -13.35 9.74 2.00
C PHE A 58 -12.24 10.65 2.53
N LYS A 59 -12.62 11.76 3.17
CA LYS A 59 -11.66 12.61 3.90
C LYS A 59 -11.61 12.14 5.34
N VAL A 60 -10.69 11.23 5.62
CA VAL A 60 -10.53 10.60 6.93
C VAL A 60 -9.69 11.48 7.82
N SER A 61 -10.24 11.89 8.96
CA SER A 61 -9.55 12.70 9.97
C SER A 61 -9.42 11.89 11.25
N ASN A 62 -8.19 11.58 11.64
CA ASN A 62 -7.94 10.89 12.91
C ASN A 62 -7.87 11.89 14.06
N LYS A 63 -8.89 11.88 14.92
CA LYS A 63 -8.99 12.66 16.15
C LYS A 63 -8.78 11.82 17.41
N GLY A 64 -8.38 10.56 17.25
CA GLY A 64 -8.01 9.66 18.33
C GLY A 64 -6.59 9.92 18.85
N SER A 65 -6.16 9.08 19.78
CA SER A 65 -4.81 9.12 20.37
C SER A 65 -3.85 8.11 19.74
N LYS A 66 -4.37 7.14 18.99
CA LYS A 66 -3.60 6.10 18.30
C LYS A 66 -3.53 6.33 16.81
N VAL A 67 -2.54 5.73 16.14
CA VAL A 67 -2.58 5.52 14.69
C VAL A 67 -3.88 4.79 14.36
N ASN A 68 -4.56 5.22 13.29
CA ASN A 68 -5.82 4.66 12.86
C ASN A 68 -5.67 4.12 11.43
N GLU A 69 -6.55 3.19 11.11
CA GLU A 69 -6.68 2.56 9.81
C GLU A 69 -8.15 2.66 9.41
N PHE A 70 -8.42 2.98 8.15
CA PHE A 70 -9.78 3.09 7.64
C PHE A 70 -10.03 2.07 6.53
N GLU A 71 -10.94 1.14 6.79
CA GLU A 71 -11.22 0.01 5.92
C GLU A 71 -12.64 0.09 5.34
N VAL A 72 -12.77 -0.23 4.05
CA VAL A 72 -14.07 -0.48 3.42
C VAL A 72 -14.27 -1.99 3.32
N LEU A 73 -15.21 -2.52 4.10
CA LEU A 73 -15.49 -3.96 4.15
C LEU A 73 -16.72 -4.32 3.33
N LYS A 74 -16.64 -5.44 2.64
CA LYS A 74 -17.76 -6.13 1.99
C LYS A 74 -18.69 -6.75 3.03
N PRO A 75 -19.93 -7.15 2.65
CA PRO A 75 -20.86 -7.80 3.57
C PRO A 75 -20.35 -9.10 4.20
N ASP A 76 -19.44 -9.81 3.53
CA ASP A 76 -18.79 -11.03 4.02
C ASP A 76 -17.61 -10.76 4.97
N GLY A 77 -17.34 -9.49 5.29
CA GLY A 77 -16.27 -9.06 6.19
C GLY A 77 -14.91 -8.92 5.53
N LYS A 78 -14.79 -9.19 4.22
CA LYS A 78 -13.52 -9.00 3.51
C LYS A 78 -13.27 -7.54 3.21
N ILE A 79 -12.01 -7.13 3.33
CA ILE A 79 -11.55 -5.81 2.92
C ILE A 79 -11.70 -5.67 1.40
N LEU A 80 -12.32 -4.56 0.97
CA LEU A 80 -12.37 -4.12 -0.42
C LEU A 80 -11.19 -3.20 -0.73
N ALA A 81 -10.89 -2.28 0.19
CA ALA A 81 -9.81 -1.32 0.11
C ALA A 81 -9.60 -0.73 1.51
N GLU A 82 -8.37 -0.35 1.84
CA GLU A 82 -8.05 0.28 3.11
C GLU A 82 -7.04 1.43 2.99
N ARG A 83 -6.94 2.17 4.08
CA ARG A 83 -5.95 3.22 4.25
C ARG A 83 -5.37 3.13 5.66
N GLU A 84 -4.17 2.61 5.74
CA GLU A 84 -3.42 2.47 6.98
C GLU A 84 -2.64 3.74 7.37
N ASN A 85 -2.03 3.67 8.56
CA ASN A 85 -1.02 4.59 9.07
C ASN A 85 -1.49 6.05 9.17
N ILE A 86 -2.79 6.26 9.46
CA ILE A 86 -3.37 7.58 9.66
C ILE A 86 -3.03 8.05 11.07
N GLY A 87 -1.95 8.82 11.20
CA GLY A 87 -1.44 9.29 12.50
C GLY A 87 -2.42 10.21 13.26
N PRO A 88 -2.34 10.28 14.62
CA PRO A 88 -3.15 11.19 15.42
C PRO A 88 -3.06 12.65 14.94
N GLY A 89 -4.22 13.31 14.82
CA GLY A 89 -4.31 14.72 14.40
C GLY A 89 -4.10 14.96 12.90
N THR A 90 -3.94 13.91 12.09
CA THR A 90 -3.75 14.02 10.65
C THR A 90 -5.06 13.82 9.87
N SER A 91 -5.03 14.13 8.58
CA SER A 91 -6.12 13.81 7.65
C SER A 91 -5.56 13.30 6.34
N VAL A 92 -6.27 12.37 5.73
CA VAL A 92 -5.94 11.80 4.42
C VAL A 92 -7.19 11.78 3.55
N ASP A 93 -6.99 11.99 2.25
CA ASP A 93 -8.02 11.72 1.25
C ASP A 93 -7.83 10.28 0.75
N PHE A 94 -8.87 9.47 0.87
CA PHE A 94 -8.88 8.07 0.47
C PHE A 94 -9.88 7.87 -0.67
N VAL A 95 -9.37 7.55 -1.85
CA VAL A 95 -10.17 7.36 -3.07
C VAL A 95 -10.46 5.88 -3.27
N VAL A 96 -11.73 5.52 -3.39
CA VAL A 96 -12.19 4.14 -3.57
C VAL A 96 -13.21 4.08 -4.70
N SER A 97 -13.12 3.06 -5.56
CA SER A 97 -14.15 2.71 -6.53
C SER A 97 -15.15 1.73 -5.89
N LEU A 98 -16.40 2.15 -5.71
CA LEU A 98 -17.44 1.35 -5.05
C LEU A 98 -18.51 0.88 -6.05
N PRO A 99 -18.64 -0.43 -6.30
CA PRO A 99 -19.83 -0.98 -6.94
C PRO A 99 -21.09 -0.76 -6.09
N ALA A 100 -22.28 -0.78 -6.72
CA ALA A 100 -23.54 -0.77 -5.99
C ALA A 100 -23.62 -1.97 -5.03
N GLY A 101 -24.10 -1.72 -3.82
CA GLY A 101 -24.12 -2.72 -2.74
C GLY A 101 -24.15 -2.10 -1.36
N THR A 102 -23.96 -2.92 -0.34
CA THR A 102 -23.83 -2.50 1.05
C THR A 102 -22.41 -2.77 1.54
N TYR A 103 -21.88 -1.85 2.35
CA TYR A 103 -20.53 -1.92 2.89
C TYR A 103 -20.52 -1.52 4.36
N LYS A 104 -19.48 -1.96 5.08
CA LYS A 104 -19.16 -1.45 6.41
C LYS A 104 -17.89 -0.61 6.31
N LEU A 105 -17.92 0.58 6.88
CA LEU A 105 -16.75 1.44 7.03
C LEU A 105 -16.22 1.24 8.44
N LEU A 106 -14.99 0.75 8.58
CA LEU A 106 -14.34 0.43 9.85
C LEU A 106 -13.22 1.44 10.11
N CYS A 107 -13.16 1.96 11.32
CA CYS A 107 -12.00 2.70 11.81
C CYS A 107 -11.28 1.82 12.85
N SER A 108 -10.10 1.29 12.54
CA SER A 108 -9.32 0.44 13.45
C SER A 108 -8.24 1.24 14.18
N ALA A 109 -8.55 1.68 15.40
CA ALA A 109 -7.58 2.35 16.25
C ALA A 109 -6.50 1.38 16.74
N GLY A 110 -5.25 1.64 16.35
CA GLY A 110 -4.11 0.79 16.60
C GLY A 110 -3.92 -0.32 15.56
N GLN A 111 -4.60 -0.26 14.41
CA GLN A 111 -4.40 -1.17 13.26
C GLN A 111 -4.58 -2.64 13.65
N THR A 112 -5.76 -2.95 14.21
CA THR A 112 -6.06 -4.28 14.77
C THR A 112 -7.05 -5.07 13.93
N GLY A 113 -7.49 -4.53 12.78
CA GLY A 113 -8.61 -5.04 11.99
C GLY A 113 -9.94 -5.07 12.74
N LYS A 114 -10.04 -4.33 13.85
CA LYS A 114 -11.21 -4.30 14.75
C LYS A 114 -11.51 -2.87 15.19
N GLY A 115 -12.79 -2.57 15.42
CA GLY A 115 -13.18 -1.22 15.82
C GLY A 115 -14.64 -0.89 15.56
N PRO A 116 -15.03 0.38 15.81
CA PRO A 116 -16.33 0.91 15.44
C PRO A 116 -16.57 0.83 13.93
N THR A 117 -17.79 0.41 13.54
CA THR A 117 -18.20 0.33 12.14
C THR A 117 -19.41 1.20 11.85
N GLN A 118 -19.51 1.66 10.60
CA GLN A 118 -20.65 2.37 10.07
C GLN A 118 -21.11 1.72 8.76
N ASP A 119 -22.37 1.28 8.73
CA ASP A 119 -22.97 0.74 7.51
C ASP A 119 -23.25 1.88 6.50
N VAL A 120 -22.97 1.62 5.23
CA VAL A 120 -23.26 2.50 4.09
C VAL A 120 -23.87 1.72 2.93
N THR A 121 -24.73 2.39 2.16
CA THR A 121 -25.38 1.85 0.97
C THR A 121 -24.88 2.61 -0.25
N VAL A 122 -24.43 1.89 -1.27
CA VAL A 122 -24.00 2.43 -2.56
C VAL A 122 -25.05 2.08 -3.62
N SER A 123 -25.55 3.09 -4.32
CA SER A 123 -26.63 2.94 -5.29
C SER A 123 -26.28 3.54 -6.66
N GLY A 124 -27.02 3.15 -7.69
CA GLY A 124 -26.79 3.59 -9.07
C GLY A 124 -25.90 2.62 -9.86
N GLN A 125 -25.47 3.06 -11.05
CA GLN A 125 -24.57 2.31 -11.92
C GLN A 125 -23.46 3.23 -12.40
N VAL A 126 -22.24 2.69 -12.50
CA VAL A 126 -21.16 3.36 -13.23
C VAL A 126 -21.57 3.43 -14.69
N THR A 127 -21.64 4.64 -15.25
CA THR A 127 -22.04 4.85 -16.66
C THR A 127 -20.81 4.89 -17.56
N GLY A 128 -20.91 4.32 -18.77
CA GLY A 128 -19.81 4.21 -19.73
C GLY A 128 -19.06 2.86 -19.68
N ASN A 129 -18.26 2.59 -20.72
CA ASN A 129 -17.56 1.30 -20.89
C ASN A 129 -16.21 1.22 -20.14
N GLY A 130 -15.91 2.20 -19.27
CA GLY A 130 -14.59 2.37 -18.65
C GLY A 130 -13.46 2.63 -19.66
N ASP A 131 -12.28 3.00 -19.17
CA ASP A 131 -11.09 3.11 -20.01
C ASP A 131 -10.52 1.69 -20.27
N GLN A 132 -10.55 1.25 -21.53
CA GLN A 132 -10.05 -0.07 -21.94
C GLN A 132 -8.55 -0.26 -21.63
N ARG A 133 -7.79 0.84 -21.53
CA ARG A 133 -6.38 0.79 -21.11
C ARG A 133 -6.25 0.33 -19.66
N LEU A 134 -7.18 0.73 -18.79
CA LEU A 134 -7.20 0.30 -17.39
C LEU A 134 -7.59 -1.18 -17.26
N ALA A 135 -8.53 -1.65 -18.08
CA ALA A 135 -8.88 -3.08 -18.14
C ALA A 135 -7.67 -3.93 -18.59
N LYS A 136 -6.92 -3.44 -19.59
CA LYS A 136 -5.66 -4.05 -20.00
C LYS A 136 -4.61 -4.03 -18.90
N ALA A 137 -4.43 -2.90 -18.21
CA ALA A 137 -3.47 -2.76 -17.12
C ALA A 137 -3.75 -3.76 -15.98
N ALA A 138 -5.02 -3.94 -15.60
CA ALA A 138 -5.43 -4.94 -14.61
C ALA A 138 -5.13 -6.39 -15.06
N ALA A 139 -5.36 -6.71 -16.34
CA ALA A 139 -5.05 -8.03 -16.89
C ALA A 139 -3.52 -8.31 -16.95
N ASP A 140 -2.74 -7.31 -17.35
CA ASP A 140 -1.28 -7.39 -17.37
C ASP A 140 -0.73 -7.50 -15.94
N TYR A 141 -1.30 -6.77 -14.97
CA TYR A 141 -0.93 -6.86 -13.56
C TYR A 141 -1.29 -8.23 -12.97
N LYS A 142 -2.44 -8.81 -13.30
CA LYS A 142 -2.77 -10.19 -12.90
C LYS A 142 -1.73 -11.19 -13.40
N THR A 143 -1.24 -11.00 -14.63
CA THR A 143 -0.17 -11.84 -15.20
C THR A 143 1.14 -11.67 -14.42
N TYR A 144 1.49 -10.43 -14.06
CA TYR A 144 2.64 -10.13 -13.21
C TYR A 144 2.52 -10.80 -11.82
N VAL A 145 1.35 -10.72 -11.18
CA VAL A 145 1.09 -11.37 -9.88
C VAL A 145 1.25 -12.89 -9.98
N ILE A 146 0.67 -13.53 -11.00
CA ILE A 146 0.79 -14.98 -11.21
C ILE A 146 2.25 -15.37 -11.41
N ALA A 147 3.01 -14.62 -12.20
CA ALA A 147 4.42 -14.90 -12.45
C ALA A 147 5.25 -14.79 -11.16
N ASN A 148 5.00 -13.79 -10.31
CA ASN A 148 5.67 -13.64 -9.02
C ASN A 148 5.33 -14.78 -8.07
N VAL A 149 4.06 -15.20 -7.95
CA VAL A 149 3.71 -16.37 -7.12
C VAL A 149 4.39 -17.65 -7.60
N ASP A 150 4.45 -17.85 -8.92
CA ASP A 150 5.12 -19.02 -9.51
C ASP A 150 6.63 -19.02 -9.20
N ASP A 151 7.29 -17.88 -9.33
CA ASP A 151 8.70 -17.71 -9.00
C ASP A 151 8.97 -17.87 -7.49
N THR A 152 8.15 -17.26 -6.63
CA THR A 152 8.18 -17.43 -5.16
C THR A 152 8.09 -18.90 -4.77
N ILE A 153 7.16 -19.66 -5.35
CA ILE A 153 7.02 -21.10 -5.05
C ILE A 153 8.24 -21.89 -5.55
N ALA A 154 8.78 -21.56 -6.72
CA ALA A 154 9.96 -22.23 -7.27
C ALA A 154 11.19 -22.01 -6.38
N LYS A 155 11.44 -20.76 -5.96
CA LYS A 155 12.56 -20.40 -5.09
C LYS A 155 12.37 -20.92 -3.66
N THR A 156 11.15 -20.83 -3.12
CA THR A 156 10.81 -21.40 -1.82
C THR A 156 11.02 -22.92 -1.80
N ARG A 157 10.79 -23.62 -2.90
CA ARG A 157 11.06 -25.06 -2.98
C ARG A 157 12.55 -25.35 -2.78
N LEU A 158 13.43 -24.61 -3.46
CA LEU A 158 14.87 -24.75 -3.29
C LEU A 158 15.30 -24.44 -1.86
N PHE A 159 14.75 -23.38 -1.26
CA PHE A 159 14.98 -23.01 0.13
C PHE A 159 14.56 -24.13 1.10
N VAL A 160 13.36 -24.68 0.93
CA VAL A 160 12.81 -25.75 1.76
C VAL A 160 13.59 -27.06 1.61
N ASP A 161 14.08 -27.36 0.41
CA ASP A 161 14.94 -28.53 0.18
C ASP A 161 16.27 -28.40 0.96
N ALA A 162 16.88 -27.21 0.99
CA ALA A 162 18.06 -26.94 1.83
C ALA A 162 17.75 -27.04 3.33
N VAL A 163 16.57 -26.54 3.76
CA VAL A 163 16.07 -26.68 5.14
C VAL A 163 15.94 -28.16 5.53
N LYS A 164 15.35 -29.00 4.67
CA LYS A 164 15.18 -30.44 4.91
C LYS A 164 16.51 -31.19 4.95
N ALA A 165 17.47 -30.77 4.13
CA ALA A 165 18.84 -31.30 4.15
C ALA A 165 19.65 -30.84 5.37
N ASN A 166 19.12 -29.91 6.18
CA ASN A 166 19.85 -29.24 7.24
C ASN A 166 21.12 -28.52 6.74
N ASP A 167 21.10 -28.04 5.49
CA ASP A 167 22.16 -27.22 4.90
C ASP A 167 21.91 -25.75 5.25
N VAL A 168 22.39 -25.36 6.44
CA VAL A 168 22.18 -24.01 6.97
C VAL A 168 22.78 -22.94 6.06
N ALA A 169 23.95 -23.20 5.47
CA ALA A 169 24.61 -22.22 4.62
C ALA A 169 23.79 -21.98 3.34
N LYS A 170 23.34 -23.06 2.68
CA LYS A 170 22.54 -22.93 1.46
C LYS A 170 21.15 -22.36 1.75
N ALA A 171 20.53 -22.74 2.86
CA ALA A 171 19.23 -22.20 3.25
C ALA A 171 19.31 -20.68 3.50
N LYS A 172 20.38 -20.18 4.14
CA LYS A 172 20.58 -18.73 4.31
C LYS A 172 20.73 -17.98 2.98
N GLU A 173 21.43 -18.56 2.02
CA GLU A 173 21.58 -17.98 0.67
C GLU A 173 20.23 -17.86 -0.06
N LEU A 174 19.36 -18.85 0.09
CA LEU A 174 18.09 -18.96 -0.63
C LEU A 174 16.92 -18.25 0.05
N TYR A 175 17.06 -17.87 1.32
CA TYR A 175 16.00 -17.27 2.12
C TYR A 175 15.45 -15.98 1.49
N ALA A 176 16.27 -14.92 1.39
CA ALA A 176 15.79 -13.63 0.87
C ALA A 176 15.32 -13.71 -0.59
N PRO A 177 16.02 -14.41 -1.52
CA PRO A 177 15.50 -14.61 -2.87
C PRO A 177 14.13 -15.28 -2.93
N SER A 178 13.80 -16.15 -1.97
CA SER A 178 12.51 -16.84 -1.92
C SER A 178 11.33 -15.95 -1.53
N ARG A 179 11.60 -14.80 -0.92
CA ARG A 179 10.60 -13.81 -0.47
C ARG A 179 10.29 -12.74 -1.53
N VAL A 180 11.24 -12.41 -2.41
CA VAL A 180 11.12 -11.30 -3.38
C VAL A 180 9.78 -11.23 -4.11
N GLY A 181 9.30 -12.36 -4.64
CA GLY A 181 8.05 -12.34 -5.40
C GLY A 181 6.81 -12.17 -4.52
N TRP A 182 6.87 -12.54 -3.23
CA TRP A 182 5.81 -12.29 -2.24
C TRP A 182 5.72 -10.79 -1.91
N GLU A 183 6.85 -10.21 -1.51
CA GLU A 183 7.00 -8.78 -1.19
C GLU A 183 6.56 -7.87 -2.35
N ALA A 184 6.84 -8.28 -3.59
CA ALA A 184 6.47 -7.49 -4.77
C ALA A 184 4.95 -7.47 -5.07
N ILE A 185 4.15 -8.33 -4.42
CA ILE A 185 2.71 -8.45 -4.65
C ILE A 185 1.88 -8.38 -3.36
N GLU A 186 2.50 -8.02 -2.24
CA GLU A 186 1.96 -8.12 -0.88
C GLU A 186 0.52 -7.57 -0.75
N PRO A 187 0.16 -6.36 -1.25
CA PRO A 187 -1.22 -5.86 -1.20
C PRO A 187 -2.26 -6.74 -1.90
N VAL A 188 -1.83 -7.48 -2.93
CA VAL A 188 -2.71 -8.42 -3.63
C VAL A 188 -2.79 -9.75 -2.87
N ALA A 189 -1.71 -10.15 -2.19
CA ALA A 189 -1.67 -11.35 -1.37
C ALA A 189 -2.52 -11.21 -0.11
N GLU A 190 -2.54 -10.03 0.51
CA GLU A 190 -3.34 -9.69 1.70
C GLU A 190 -4.86 -9.78 1.46
N LYS A 191 -5.33 -9.61 0.20
CA LYS A 191 -6.72 -9.91 -0.17
C LYS A 191 -7.12 -11.36 0.11
N PHE A 192 -6.13 -12.24 0.28
CA PHE A 192 -6.29 -13.61 0.76
C PHE A 192 -5.90 -13.72 2.24
N GLY A 193 -6.37 -12.80 3.09
CA GLY A 193 -5.88 -12.53 4.45
C GLY A 193 -5.79 -13.68 5.45
N ASP A 194 -6.18 -14.90 5.11
CA ASP A 194 -5.81 -16.10 5.88
C ASP A 194 -4.45 -16.70 5.49
N ILE A 195 -3.81 -16.22 4.42
CA ILE A 195 -2.52 -16.71 3.92
C ILE A 195 -1.37 -15.90 4.50
N ASP A 196 -1.47 -14.57 4.47
CA ASP A 196 -0.40 -13.68 4.92
C ASP A 196 0.13 -14.05 6.33
N PRO A 197 -0.73 -14.16 7.38
CA PRO A 197 -0.24 -14.51 8.71
C PRO A 197 0.39 -15.91 8.82
N LYS A 198 0.15 -16.81 7.86
CA LYS A 198 0.73 -18.16 7.83
C LYS A 198 2.12 -18.19 7.20
N VAL A 199 2.39 -17.27 6.27
CA VAL A 199 3.63 -17.27 5.50
C VAL A 199 4.60 -16.20 5.99
N ASP A 200 4.10 -15.06 6.49
CA ASP A 200 4.93 -13.88 6.73
C ASP A 200 4.77 -13.19 8.09
N ALA A 201 4.02 -13.77 9.02
CA ALA A 201 3.91 -13.16 10.35
C ALA A 201 5.27 -13.10 11.08
N ARG A 202 5.64 -11.90 11.57
CA ARG A 202 6.84 -11.69 12.40
C ARG A 202 6.58 -12.10 13.84
N GLU A 203 7.62 -12.53 14.56
CA GLU A 203 7.48 -12.93 15.97
C GLU A 203 6.98 -11.77 16.87
N ALA A 204 7.34 -10.54 16.50
CA ALA A 204 7.00 -9.33 17.24
C ALA A 204 5.49 -9.05 17.24
N ASP A 205 4.79 -9.41 16.17
CA ASP A 205 3.35 -9.13 16.01
C ASP A 205 2.46 -10.18 16.66
N LEU A 206 3.04 -11.33 17.05
CA LEU A 206 2.28 -12.45 17.60
C LEU A 206 2.17 -12.37 19.12
N SER A 207 0.95 -12.47 19.62
CA SER A 207 0.69 -12.72 21.04
C SER A 207 1.25 -14.07 21.50
N PRO A 208 1.43 -14.29 22.82
CA PRO A 208 1.88 -15.59 23.33
C PRO A 208 1.00 -16.78 22.93
N ALA A 209 -0.28 -16.54 22.64
CA ALA A 209 -1.20 -17.58 22.15
C ALA A 209 -0.94 -17.90 20.68
N GLU A 210 -0.82 -16.87 19.83
CA GLU A 210 -0.60 -17.02 18.38
C GLU A 210 0.77 -17.62 18.07
N ARG A 211 1.80 -17.32 18.87
CA ARG A 211 3.15 -17.91 18.73
C ARG A 211 3.15 -19.45 18.76
N LYS A 212 2.14 -20.10 19.34
CA LYS A 212 2.03 -21.57 19.35
C LYS A 212 1.74 -22.15 17.96
N GLY A 213 1.11 -21.36 17.09
CA GLY A 213 0.80 -21.71 15.71
C GLY A 213 1.71 -21.02 14.69
N TRP A 214 2.77 -20.34 15.13
CA TRP A 214 3.65 -19.58 14.24
C TRP A 214 4.30 -20.49 13.19
N SER A 215 4.29 -20.02 11.94
CA SER A 215 4.79 -20.71 10.74
C SER A 215 5.48 -19.71 9.80
N GLY A 216 5.77 -20.12 8.57
CA GLY A 216 6.22 -19.19 7.54
C GLY A 216 7.73 -18.95 7.47
N TRP A 217 8.10 -17.94 6.68
CA TRP A 217 9.48 -17.52 6.44
C TRP A 217 10.19 -17.11 7.72
N HIS A 218 9.61 -16.20 8.52
CA HIS A 218 10.26 -15.69 9.74
C HIS A 218 10.50 -16.75 10.82
N LEU A 219 9.68 -17.81 10.89
CA LEU A 219 9.98 -18.96 11.76
C LEU A 219 11.26 -19.67 11.33
N LEU A 220 11.45 -19.84 10.02
CA LEU A 220 12.63 -20.48 9.43
C LEU A 220 13.85 -19.55 9.47
N GLU A 221 13.65 -18.24 9.29
CA GLU A 221 14.64 -17.18 9.50
C GLU A 221 15.23 -17.27 10.90
N LYS A 222 14.39 -17.27 11.94
CA LYS A 222 14.83 -17.42 13.33
C LYS A 222 15.65 -18.70 13.53
N ALA A 223 15.19 -19.81 12.98
CA ALA A 223 15.92 -21.08 13.08
C ALA A 223 17.32 -21.00 12.45
N LEU A 224 17.46 -20.31 11.31
CA LEU A 224 18.73 -20.16 10.60
C LEU A 224 19.70 -19.19 11.29
N TRP A 225 19.23 -18.02 11.74
CA TRP A 225 20.09 -16.96 12.24
C TRP A 225 20.20 -16.92 13.77
N LYS A 226 19.11 -17.19 14.50
CA LYS A 226 19.11 -17.22 15.96
C LYS A 226 19.56 -18.57 16.51
N ASP A 227 18.94 -19.65 16.04
CA ASP A 227 19.18 -21.00 16.57
C ASP A 227 20.38 -21.68 15.90
N GLY A 228 20.77 -21.20 14.71
CA GLY A 228 21.91 -21.70 13.94
C GLY A 228 21.69 -23.10 13.33
N SER A 229 20.45 -23.59 13.30
CA SER A 229 20.10 -24.93 12.83
C SER A 229 18.65 -25.02 12.40
N VAL A 230 18.40 -25.75 11.32
CA VAL A 230 17.06 -26.06 10.80
C VAL A 230 16.71 -27.54 10.94
N LYS A 231 17.46 -28.27 11.78
CA LYS A 231 17.22 -29.69 12.04
C LYS A 231 15.82 -29.88 12.60
N GLY A 232 15.02 -30.71 11.92
CA GLY A 232 13.63 -30.96 12.29
C GLY A 232 12.63 -29.89 11.83
N LYS A 233 13.06 -28.85 11.09
CA LYS A 233 12.19 -27.80 10.54
C LYS A 233 11.62 -28.14 9.16
N GLY A 234 11.90 -29.33 8.61
CA GLY A 234 11.36 -29.76 7.31
C GLY A 234 9.85 -29.65 7.20
N LYS A 235 9.09 -29.98 8.25
CA LYS A 235 7.63 -29.82 8.28
C LYS A 235 7.17 -28.36 8.21
N ALA A 236 7.92 -27.42 8.78
CA ALA A 236 7.61 -26.00 8.68
C ALA A 236 7.83 -25.50 7.24
N GLY A 237 8.88 -25.96 6.57
CA GLY A 237 9.09 -25.70 5.14
C GLY A 237 8.01 -26.32 4.25
N ASP A 238 7.57 -27.54 4.54
CA ASP A 238 6.44 -28.16 3.83
C ASP A 238 5.14 -27.37 3.99
N GLN A 239 4.87 -26.86 5.21
CA GLN A 239 3.70 -26.03 5.49
C GLN A 239 3.74 -24.73 4.68
N LEU A 240 4.88 -24.02 4.67
CA LEU A 240 5.06 -22.81 3.87
C LEU A 240 4.75 -23.04 2.38
N LEU A 241 5.27 -24.12 1.79
CA LEU A 241 4.96 -24.48 0.39
C LEU A 241 3.47 -24.79 0.18
N ALA A 242 2.81 -25.43 1.15
CA ALA A 242 1.38 -25.74 1.07
C ALA A 242 0.52 -24.47 1.14
N ASP A 243 0.88 -23.51 1.99
CA ASP A 243 0.18 -22.23 2.11
C ASP A 243 0.35 -21.38 0.83
N LEU A 244 1.55 -21.31 0.26
CA LEU A 244 1.78 -20.69 -1.05
C LEU A 244 1.04 -21.41 -2.19
N GLY A 245 0.97 -22.75 -2.12
CA GLY A 245 0.16 -23.54 -3.05
C GLY A 245 -1.33 -23.21 -2.95
N THR A 246 -1.82 -22.87 -1.75
CA THR A 246 -3.19 -22.43 -1.53
C THR A 246 -3.43 -21.04 -2.15
N LEU A 247 -2.50 -20.10 -2.01
CA LEU A 247 -2.56 -18.82 -2.73
C LEU A 247 -2.65 -19.06 -4.24
N LYS A 248 -1.72 -19.85 -4.81
CA LYS A 248 -1.69 -20.16 -6.25
C LYS A 248 -3.01 -20.74 -6.75
N ALA A 249 -3.63 -21.64 -5.99
CA ALA A 249 -4.91 -22.23 -6.36
C ALA A 249 -6.08 -21.22 -6.41
N ARG A 250 -5.98 -20.08 -5.71
CA ARG A 250 -7.00 -19.04 -5.67
C ARG A 250 -6.82 -17.97 -6.75
N LEU A 251 -5.61 -17.82 -7.31
CA LEU A 251 -5.30 -16.82 -8.35
C LEU A 251 -6.18 -16.85 -9.61
N PRO A 252 -6.68 -18.00 -10.10
CA PRO A 252 -7.59 -18.01 -11.24
C PRO A 252 -8.82 -17.12 -11.01
N GLY A 253 -9.36 -17.12 -9.79
CA GLY A 253 -10.50 -16.30 -9.38
C GLY A 253 -10.17 -14.85 -9.00
N LEU A 254 -8.89 -14.47 -9.01
CA LEU A 254 -8.47 -13.11 -8.68
C LEU A 254 -9.03 -12.11 -9.70
N THR A 255 -9.72 -11.09 -9.20
CA THR A 255 -10.15 -9.92 -9.95
C THR A 255 -9.42 -8.71 -9.37
N LEU A 256 -8.90 -7.86 -10.25
CA LEU A 256 -8.12 -6.68 -9.89
C LEU A 256 -8.82 -5.44 -10.42
N ASP A 257 -9.11 -4.51 -9.52
CA ASP A 257 -9.59 -3.17 -9.83
C ASP A 257 -8.40 -2.19 -9.91
N PRO A 258 -8.28 -1.39 -10.99
CA PRO A 258 -7.20 -0.42 -11.15
C PRO A 258 -7.09 0.64 -10.05
N VAL A 259 -8.20 1.00 -9.39
CA VAL A 259 -8.20 2.01 -8.32
C VAL A 259 -7.88 1.34 -7.00
N ASN A 260 -8.67 0.33 -6.62
CA ASN A 260 -8.62 -0.27 -5.28
C ASN A 260 -7.46 -1.25 -5.11
N ASP A 261 -7.13 -2.04 -6.14
CA ASP A 261 -6.17 -3.14 -5.99
C ASP A 261 -4.80 -2.81 -6.58
N MET A 262 -4.76 -1.89 -7.54
CA MET A 262 -3.50 -1.46 -8.15
C MET A 262 -3.03 -0.16 -7.49
N ALA A 263 -3.72 0.96 -7.73
CA ALA A 263 -3.23 2.26 -7.28
C ALA A 263 -3.15 2.39 -5.76
N ALA A 264 -4.16 1.91 -5.02
CA ALA A 264 -4.12 1.93 -3.56
C ALA A 264 -3.09 0.92 -3.00
N GLY A 265 -3.02 -0.31 -3.52
CA GLY A 265 -2.01 -1.29 -3.10
C GLY A 265 -0.57 -0.84 -3.37
N ALA A 266 -0.31 -0.13 -4.47
CA ALA A 266 1.01 0.48 -4.69
C ALA A 266 1.36 1.49 -3.57
N LYS A 267 0.37 2.25 -3.10
CA LYS A 267 0.56 3.21 -2.03
C LYS A 267 0.80 2.54 -0.68
N GLU A 268 0.13 1.44 -0.41
CA GLU A 268 0.26 0.59 0.78
C GLU A 268 1.68 0.01 0.92
N LEU A 269 2.21 -0.61 -0.15
CA LEU A 269 3.61 -1.07 -0.20
C LEU A 269 4.60 0.00 0.24
N LEU A 270 4.41 1.25 -0.19
CA LEU A 270 5.31 2.34 0.19
C LEU A 270 5.06 2.87 1.61
N ASP A 271 3.84 2.74 2.15
CA ASP A 271 3.57 3.05 3.55
C ASP A 271 4.27 2.04 4.47
N GLU A 272 4.18 0.73 4.19
CA GLU A 272 4.90 -0.32 4.92
C GLU A 272 6.41 -0.09 4.91
N VAL A 273 6.96 0.27 3.75
CA VAL A 273 8.38 0.60 3.64
C VAL A 273 8.71 1.80 4.53
N ALA A 274 7.87 2.83 4.55
CA ALA A 274 8.10 4.06 5.30
C ALA A 274 8.01 3.89 6.82
N THR A 275 7.10 3.04 7.30
CA THR A 275 6.81 2.89 8.72
C THR A 275 7.55 1.71 9.35
N GLY A 276 7.69 0.60 8.62
CA GLY A 276 8.31 -0.63 9.09
C GLY A 276 9.69 -0.85 8.51
N LYS A 277 9.78 -1.25 7.23
CA LYS A 277 11.01 -1.81 6.61
C LYS A 277 12.21 -0.84 6.65
N VAL A 278 11.99 0.48 6.64
CA VAL A 278 13.06 1.49 6.83
C VAL A 278 13.64 1.55 8.25
N THR A 279 13.10 0.80 9.20
CA THR A 279 13.67 0.63 10.54
C THR A 279 14.46 -0.67 10.67
N GLY A 280 14.27 -1.61 9.73
CA GLY A 280 14.87 -2.95 9.75
C GLY A 280 14.14 -3.93 10.69
N GLU A 281 12.83 -3.75 10.88
CA GLU A 281 12.02 -4.59 11.77
C GLU A 281 11.53 -5.89 11.12
N GLU A 282 11.49 -5.94 9.78
CA GLU A 282 10.94 -7.06 9.02
C GLU A 282 11.81 -8.30 9.19
N GLU A 283 13.10 -8.13 8.92
CA GLU A 283 14.09 -9.20 8.97
C GLU A 283 14.88 -9.13 10.28
N ALA A 284 14.17 -9.36 11.38
CA ALA A 284 14.67 -9.20 12.74
C ALA A 284 15.88 -10.09 13.09
N PHE A 285 16.16 -11.15 12.31
CA PHE A 285 17.27 -12.06 12.54
C PHE A 285 18.30 -12.07 11.40
N SER A 286 17.85 -11.97 10.14
CA SER A 286 18.70 -12.06 8.95
C SER A 286 19.25 -10.70 8.51
N HIS A 287 18.53 -9.62 8.84
CA HIS A 287 18.79 -8.25 8.42
C HIS A 287 18.92 -8.13 6.89
N THR A 288 18.03 -8.80 6.15
CA THR A 288 17.96 -8.75 4.68
C THR A 288 16.92 -7.76 4.16
N ASP A 289 16.45 -6.83 5.00
CA ASP A 289 15.34 -5.89 4.76
C ASP A 289 15.47 -5.06 3.48
N LEU A 290 16.69 -4.81 2.97
CA LEU A 290 16.87 -4.10 1.69
C LEU A 290 16.35 -4.88 0.49
N VAL A 291 16.32 -6.22 0.57
CA VAL A 291 15.75 -7.09 -0.45
C VAL A 291 14.23 -6.89 -0.50
N ASP A 292 13.59 -6.93 0.67
CA ASP A 292 12.14 -6.76 0.82
C ASP A 292 11.72 -5.34 0.42
N PHE A 293 12.44 -4.32 0.92
CA PHE A 293 12.27 -2.92 0.51
C PHE A 293 12.31 -2.79 -1.02
N LYS A 294 13.36 -3.32 -1.67
CA LYS A 294 13.49 -3.24 -3.12
C LYS A 294 12.32 -3.92 -3.83
N ALA A 295 11.88 -5.07 -3.34
CA ALA A 295 10.77 -5.81 -3.92
C ALA A 295 9.44 -5.03 -3.80
N ASN A 296 9.16 -4.40 -2.66
CA ASN A 296 7.97 -3.55 -2.52
C ASN A 296 8.01 -2.33 -3.46
N VAL A 297 9.17 -1.67 -3.56
CA VAL A 297 9.37 -0.56 -4.51
C VAL A 297 9.15 -1.02 -5.95
N ASP A 298 9.63 -2.20 -6.32
CA ASP A 298 9.44 -2.78 -7.66
C ASP A 298 7.98 -3.13 -7.93
N GLY A 299 7.26 -3.69 -6.95
CA GLY A 299 5.83 -3.95 -7.03
C GLY A 299 5.02 -2.68 -7.28
N ALA A 300 5.26 -1.64 -6.48
CA ALA A 300 4.58 -0.36 -6.63
C ALA A 300 4.96 0.36 -7.94
N LYS A 301 6.24 0.31 -8.33
CA LYS A 301 6.69 0.86 -9.62
C LYS A 301 6.04 0.14 -10.79
N LYS A 302 5.87 -1.18 -10.71
CA LYS A 302 5.22 -1.95 -11.76
C LYS A 302 3.78 -1.50 -11.97
N VAL A 303 3.05 -1.21 -10.89
CA VAL A 303 1.71 -0.64 -10.97
C VAL A 303 1.74 0.73 -11.65
N HIS A 304 2.64 1.63 -11.24
CA HIS A 304 2.81 2.94 -11.87
C HIS A 304 3.05 2.80 -13.38
N GLU A 305 3.97 1.94 -13.80
CA GLU A 305 4.26 1.70 -15.23
C GLU A 305 3.03 1.27 -16.03
N LEU A 306 2.21 0.38 -15.46
CA LEU A 306 1.00 -0.13 -16.11
C LEU A 306 -0.11 0.93 -16.21
N LEU A 307 -0.23 1.80 -15.21
CA LEU A 307 -1.25 2.87 -15.17
C LEU A 307 -0.79 4.16 -15.87
N LYS A 308 0.52 4.35 -16.06
CA LYS A 308 1.14 5.55 -16.61
C LYS A 308 0.51 6.04 -17.92
N PRO A 309 0.15 5.21 -18.92
CA PRO A 309 -0.48 5.71 -20.14
C PRO A 309 -1.77 6.50 -19.89
N VAL A 310 -2.54 6.12 -18.87
CA VAL A 310 -3.79 6.80 -18.49
C VAL A 310 -3.48 8.01 -17.61
N VAL A 311 -2.57 7.86 -16.64
CA VAL A 311 -2.17 8.94 -15.73
C VAL A 311 -1.52 10.09 -16.50
N GLN A 312 -0.64 9.80 -17.47
CA GLN A 312 0.03 10.80 -18.29
C GLN A 312 -0.94 11.70 -19.07
N GLU A 313 -2.06 11.14 -19.53
CA GLU A 313 -3.11 11.87 -20.24
C GLU A 313 -3.95 12.74 -19.29
N LYS A 314 -4.26 12.22 -18.09
CA LYS A 314 -5.14 12.88 -17.11
C LYS A 314 -4.41 13.86 -16.19
N ASP A 315 -3.13 13.61 -15.95
CA ASP A 315 -2.26 14.35 -15.04
C ASP A 315 -0.77 14.09 -15.39
N ALA A 316 -0.30 14.79 -16.43
CA ALA A 316 1.07 14.67 -16.93
C ALA A 316 2.14 15.02 -15.89
N GLN A 317 1.82 15.94 -14.97
CA GLN A 317 2.75 16.33 -13.91
C GLN A 317 2.87 15.22 -12.88
N LEU A 318 1.76 14.62 -12.45
CA LEU A 318 1.78 13.47 -11.55
C LEU A 318 2.59 12.30 -12.13
N ALA A 319 2.40 11.97 -13.41
CA ALA A 319 3.16 10.90 -14.06
C ALA A 319 4.67 11.16 -14.01
N LYS A 320 5.09 12.41 -14.23
CA LYS A 320 6.49 12.83 -14.14
C LYS A 320 7.02 12.78 -12.70
N ASP A 321 6.25 13.28 -11.74
CA ASP A 321 6.64 13.28 -10.33
C ASP A 321 6.84 11.85 -9.82
N LEU A 322 5.97 10.91 -10.22
CA LEU A 322 6.14 9.50 -9.91
C LEU A 322 7.42 8.92 -10.53
N ASP A 323 7.69 9.16 -11.82
CA ASP A 323 8.93 8.70 -12.46
C ASP A 323 10.18 9.18 -11.71
N ASP A 324 10.25 10.48 -11.40
CA ASP A 324 11.40 11.09 -10.76
C ASP A 324 11.60 10.55 -9.33
N ASN A 325 10.52 10.39 -8.57
CA ASN A 325 10.60 9.90 -7.19
C ASN A 325 10.93 8.40 -7.11
N PHE A 326 10.37 7.56 -7.99
CA PHE A 326 10.79 6.15 -8.08
C PHE A 326 12.27 6.04 -8.43
N ALA A 327 12.75 6.82 -9.42
CA ALA A 327 14.16 6.83 -9.79
C ALA A 327 15.07 7.30 -8.63
N ALA A 328 14.62 8.26 -7.82
CA ALA A 328 15.36 8.73 -6.66
C ALA A 328 15.50 7.64 -5.57
N VAL A 329 14.41 6.90 -5.28
CA VAL A 329 14.44 5.77 -4.33
C VAL A 329 15.35 4.67 -4.84
N GLU A 330 15.21 4.25 -6.11
CA GLU A 330 16.06 3.23 -6.74
C GLU A 330 17.54 3.62 -6.69
N ALA A 331 17.88 4.88 -7.02
CA ALA A 331 19.26 5.35 -6.98
C ALA A 331 19.87 5.31 -5.56
N LEU A 332 19.06 5.40 -4.51
CA LEU A 332 19.53 5.22 -3.13
C LEU A 332 19.74 3.75 -2.80
N LEU A 333 18.80 2.88 -3.18
CA LEU A 333 18.90 1.43 -2.97
C LEU A 333 20.11 0.84 -3.70
N ASN A 334 20.36 1.24 -4.95
CA ASN A 334 21.47 0.72 -5.77
C ASN A 334 22.86 0.92 -5.13
N LYS A 335 23.02 1.84 -4.18
CA LYS A 335 24.28 2.03 -3.43
C LYS A 335 24.62 0.85 -2.51
N TYR A 336 23.63 0.03 -2.20
CA TYR A 336 23.71 -1.10 -1.28
C TYR A 336 23.66 -2.45 -1.97
N GLU A 337 23.56 -2.47 -3.30
CA GLU A 337 23.60 -3.70 -4.09
C GLU A 337 24.97 -4.39 -3.95
N LYS A 338 24.92 -5.71 -3.86
CA LYS A 338 26.09 -6.58 -3.78
C LYS A 338 25.81 -7.90 -4.48
N GLY A 339 26.36 -8.06 -5.68
CA GLY A 339 26.07 -9.22 -6.52
C GLY A 339 24.58 -9.22 -6.91
N ASP A 340 23.91 -10.36 -6.76
CA ASP A 340 22.49 -10.52 -7.09
C ASP A 340 21.56 -10.16 -5.90
N GLY A 341 22.05 -9.43 -4.90
CA GLY A 341 21.30 -9.05 -3.71
C GLY A 341 21.80 -7.75 -3.07
N TYR A 342 21.61 -7.60 -1.76
CA TYR A 342 21.94 -6.40 -1.02
C TYR A 342 22.88 -6.69 0.17
N VAL A 343 23.59 -5.67 0.64
CA VAL A 343 24.27 -5.75 1.94
C VAL A 343 23.25 -5.89 3.07
N SER A 344 23.67 -6.49 4.18
CA SER A 344 22.84 -6.53 5.40
C SER A 344 22.45 -5.12 5.86
N TYR A 345 21.23 -5.00 6.38
CA TYR A 345 20.67 -3.74 6.87
C TYR A 345 21.51 -3.08 7.99
N ASP A 346 22.30 -3.87 8.71
CA ASP A 346 23.30 -3.40 9.69
C ASP A 346 24.38 -2.50 9.07
N LYS A 347 24.58 -2.58 7.76
CA LYS A 347 25.54 -1.74 7.02
C LYS A 347 24.95 -0.41 6.58
N VAL A 348 23.63 -0.23 6.69
CA VAL A 348 22.95 1.02 6.36
C VAL A 348 23.02 1.94 7.58
N GLY A 349 23.90 2.95 7.51
CA GLY A 349 24.10 3.91 8.58
C GLY A 349 22.85 4.77 8.83
N LYS A 350 22.72 5.32 10.06
CA LYS A 350 21.57 6.12 10.48
C LYS A 350 21.20 7.25 9.51
N ASP A 351 22.21 7.98 9.01
CA ASP A 351 22.00 9.09 8.08
C ASP A 351 21.45 8.60 6.73
N ASP A 352 21.84 7.41 6.29
CA ASP A 352 21.34 6.86 5.03
C ASP A 352 19.98 6.20 5.19
N ARG A 353 19.67 5.60 6.34
CA ARG A 353 18.30 5.18 6.68
C ARG A 353 17.36 6.38 6.64
N LYS A 354 17.79 7.53 7.18
CA LYS A 354 17.04 8.78 7.06
C LYS A 354 16.85 9.21 5.60
N LYS A 355 17.88 9.15 4.75
CA LYS A 355 17.74 9.50 3.33
C LYS A 355 16.76 8.56 2.59
N LEU A 356 16.81 7.27 2.87
CA LEU A 356 15.85 6.30 2.33
C LEU A 356 14.42 6.64 2.79
N ALA A 357 14.23 6.89 4.08
CA ALA A 357 12.93 7.30 4.63
C ALA A 357 12.41 8.60 3.99
N ASP A 358 13.26 9.61 3.88
CA ASP A 358 12.90 10.91 3.29
C ASP A 358 12.50 10.75 1.80
N ALA A 359 13.20 9.89 1.05
CA ALA A 359 12.88 9.61 -0.36
C ALA A 359 11.57 8.82 -0.52
N VAL A 360 11.33 7.83 0.33
CA VAL A 360 10.06 7.08 0.36
C VAL A 360 8.90 8.00 0.74
N ASN A 361 9.07 8.87 1.74
CA ASN A 361 8.07 9.86 2.12
C ASN A 361 7.78 10.84 0.96
N ALA A 362 8.82 11.27 0.23
CA ALA A 362 8.66 12.13 -0.95
C ALA A 362 7.88 11.43 -2.08
N LEU A 363 8.07 10.12 -2.27
CA LEU A 363 7.29 9.30 -3.20
C LEU A 363 5.85 9.05 -2.72
N GLY A 364 5.62 8.99 -1.41
CA GLY A 364 4.31 8.70 -0.82
C GLY A 364 3.23 9.73 -1.21
N GLU A 365 3.58 11.01 -1.31
CA GLU A 365 2.65 12.08 -1.70
C GLU A 365 2.10 11.92 -3.13
N PRO A 366 2.93 11.85 -4.19
CA PRO A 366 2.40 11.67 -5.54
C PRO A 366 1.69 10.33 -5.66
N LEU A 367 2.19 9.27 -5.03
CA LEU A 367 1.55 7.97 -5.08
C LEU A 367 0.15 7.97 -4.45
N SER A 368 -0.10 8.82 -3.44
CA SER A 368 -1.45 8.96 -2.85
C SER A 368 -2.48 9.54 -3.82
N LYS A 369 -2.02 10.29 -4.84
CA LYS A 369 -2.88 10.88 -5.88
C LYS A 369 -3.18 9.92 -7.03
N LEU A 370 -2.45 8.80 -7.14
CA LEU A 370 -2.56 7.86 -8.25
C LEU A 370 -3.99 7.31 -8.39
N ALA A 371 -4.59 6.86 -7.29
CA ALA A 371 -5.97 6.36 -7.28
C ALA A 371 -6.97 7.44 -7.76
N GLY A 372 -6.77 8.68 -7.32
CA GLY A 372 -7.56 9.83 -7.75
C GLY A 372 -7.47 10.13 -9.24
N ALA A 373 -6.28 10.02 -9.83
CA ALA A 373 -6.05 10.22 -11.26
C ALA A 373 -6.63 9.07 -12.11
N VAL A 374 -6.50 7.83 -11.64
CA VAL A 374 -7.05 6.63 -12.31
C VAL A 374 -8.58 6.63 -12.30
N ALA A 375 -9.18 7.10 -11.21
CA ALA A 375 -10.63 7.12 -11.02
C ALA A 375 -11.38 8.29 -11.69
N LYS A 376 -10.68 9.26 -12.29
CA LYS A 376 -11.28 10.28 -13.19
C LYS A 376 -11.77 9.62 -14.47
#